data_AF-A0AA42U1X0-F1
#
_entry.id   AF-A0AA42U1X0-F1
#
_cell.length_a   1.000
_cell.length_b   1.000
_cell.length_c   1.000
_cell.angle_alpha   90.00
_cell.angle_beta   90.00
_cell.angle_gamma   90.00
#
_symmetry.space_group_name_H-M   'P 1'
#
loop_
_entity.id
_entity.type
_entity.pdbx_description
1 polymer ?
#
loop_
_entity_poly.entity_id
_entity_poly.type
_entity_poly.pdbx_seq_one_letter_code
_entity_poly.pdbx_strand_id
1 'polypeptide(L)'
;MNTTDLSQFSPKWQFRFDFFRQHGAPKNPGFKQAWKALSFGDRLKINLNFFALFFGAIYLLILGMWRKALVVIGINIALAIVTMFLPDVVGRMLFIAMNLLVASSTNYSYYLEKVEGRTSWNPFEGMF
;
A
#
# COMPACT_ATOMS: atom_id res chain seq x y z
N MET A 1 14.08 21.75 -2.91
CA MET A 1 13.10 20.65 -2.88
C MET A 1 11.72 21.28 -2.76
N ASN A 2 10.83 21.09 -3.74
CA ASN A 2 9.46 21.56 -3.60
C ASN A 2 8.77 20.70 -2.54
N THR A 3 8.54 21.25 -1.36
CA THR A 3 7.71 20.61 -0.34
C THR A 3 6.28 20.59 -0.87
N THR A 4 5.85 19.45 -1.41
CA THR A 4 4.48 19.25 -1.88
C THR A 4 3.52 19.67 -0.78
N ASP A 5 2.67 20.66 -1.07
CA ASP A 5 1.63 21.11 -0.16
C ASP A 5 0.64 19.97 0.07
N LEU A 6 0.52 19.57 1.33
CA LEU A 6 -0.34 18.48 1.75
C LEU A 6 -1.76 18.94 2.08
N SER A 7 -2.03 20.25 2.11
CA SER A 7 -3.33 20.84 2.49
C SER A 7 -4.49 20.33 1.62
N GLN A 8 -4.20 19.97 0.36
CA GLN A 8 -5.14 19.39 -0.59
C GLN A 8 -5.60 17.96 -0.23
N PHE A 9 -4.90 17.25 0.66
CA PHE A 9 -5.25 15.89 1.07
C PHE A 9 -6.07 15.89 2.36
N SER A 10 -6.84 14.82 2.60
CA SER A 10 -7.55 14.66 3.87
C SER A 10 -6.58 14.56 5.06
N PRO A 11 -7.01 14.90 6.29
CA PRO A 11 -6.15 14.80 7.48
C PRO A 11 -5.52 13.42 7.68
N LYS A 12 -6.24 12.35 7.30
CA LYS A 12 -5.71 10.98 7.35
C LYS A 12 -4.56 10.75 6.38
N TRP A 13 -4.63 11.33 5.18
CA TRP A 13 -3.55 11.26 4.19
C TRP A 13 -2.37 12.13 4.57
N GLN A 14 -2.63 13.36 5.06
CA GLN A 14 -1.58 14.24 5.60
C GLN A 14 -0.76 13.51 6.67
N PHE A 15 -1.43 12.94 7.68
CA PHE A 15 -0.80 12.14 8.74
C PHE A 15 0.11 11.02 8.21
N ARG A 16 -0.36 10.26 7.22
CA ARG A 16 0.42 9.18 6.60
C ARG A 16 1.64 9.73 5.87
N PHE A 17 1.44 10.76 5.08
CA PHE A 17 2.48 11.35 4.25
C PHE A 17 3.56 12.02 5.06
N ASP A 18 3.20 12.73 6.13
CA ASP A 18 4.18 13.31 7.05
C ASP A 18 5.01 12.24 7.75
N PHE A 19 4.37 11.15 8.18
CA PHE A 19 5.09 10.01 8.77
C PHE A 19 6.11 9.41 7.78
N PHE A 20 5.71 9.16 6.53
CA PHE A 20 6.63 8.63 5.51
C PHE A 20 7.71 9.62 5.10
N ARG A 21 7.41 10.92 5.04
CA ARG A 21 8.38 11.97 4.77
C ARG A 21 9.47 12.00 5.85
N GLN A 22 9.10 11.81 7.12
CA GLN A 22 10.02 11.87 8.24
C GLN A 22 10.83 10.57 8.43
N HIS A 23 10.22 9.42 8.18
CA HIS A 23 10.80 8.11 8.54
C HIS A 23 11.10 7.19 7.34
N GLY A 24 10.69 7.58 6.14
CA GLY A 24 10.89 6.84 4.89
C GLY A 24 10.01 5.60 4.77
N ALA A 25 10.51 4.62 4.01
CA ALA A 25 9.80 3.37 3.71
C ALA A 25 9.71 2.43 4.93
N PRO A 26 8.70 1.54 4.99
CA PRO A 26 8.62 0.49 6.01
C PRO A 26 9.89 -0.34 6.21
N LYS A 27 10.65 -0.59 5.15
CA LYS A 27 11.92 -1.32 5.20
C LYS A 27 13.12 -0.54 5.77
N ASN A 28 13.00 0.77 5.98
CA ASN A 28 14.10 1.58 6.48
C ASN A 28 14.37 1.30 7.97
N PRO A 29 15.65 1.27 8.42
CA PRO A 29 15.99 0.94 9.80
C PRO A 29 15.28 1.79 10.88
N GLY A 30 15.04 3.07 10.61
CA GLY A 30 14.38 4.01 11.54
C GLY A 30 12.86 3.92 11.58
N PHE A 31 12.22 3.34 10.55
CA PHE A 31 10.77 3.29 10.44
C PHE A 31 10.13 2.51 11.59
N LYS A 32 10.69 1.34 11.90
CA LYS A 32 10.12 0.42 12.90
C LYS A 32 10.11 1.03 14.30
N GLN A 33 11.13 1.82 14.65
CA GLN A 33 11.20 2.49 15.95
C GLN A 33 10.13 3.59 16.05
N ALA A 34 10.05 4.47 15.06
CA ALA A 34 9.03 5.52 15.01
C ALA A 34 7.61 4.96 14.98
N TRP A 35 7.39 3.91 14.19
CA TRP A 35 6.11 3.24 14.08
C TRP A 35 5.67 2.63 15.42
N LYS A 36 6.58 2.01 16.17
CA LYS A 36 6.28 1.45 17.49
C LYS A 36 5.93 2.51 18.55
N ALA A 37 6.40 3.75 18.38
CA ALA A 37 6.08 4.85 19.28
C ALA A 37 4.64 5.39 19.09
N LEU A 38 3.98 5.05 17.98
CA LEU A 38 2.60 5.45 17.71
C LEU A 38 1.58 4.67 18.56
N SER A 39 0.41 5.28 18.77
CA SER A 39 -0.76 4.59 19.31
C SER A 39 -1.15 3.38 18.44
N PHE A 40 -1.88 2.41 19.00
CA PHE A 40 -2.29 1.23 18.23
C PHE A 40 -3.11 1.60 16.98
N GLY A 41 -4.04 2.56 17.11
CA GLY A 41 -4.85 3.04 15.99
C GLY A 41 -4.00 3.69 14.90
N ASP A 42 -3.01 4.49 15.29
CA ASP A 42 -2.12 5.17 14.33
C ASP A 42 -1.17 4.20 13.63
N ARG A 43 -0.70 3.18 14.35
CA ARG A 43 0.05 2.06 13.75
C ARG A 43 -0.74 1.39 12.63
N LEU A 44 -2.02 1.11 12.85
CA LEU A 44 -2.90 0.54 11.82
C LEU A 44 -3.16 1.53 10.68
N LYS A 45 -3.33 2.83 10.96
CA LYS A 45 -3.53 3.85 9.91
C LYS A 45 -2.34 3.93 8.97
N ILE A 46 -1.10 3.82 9.48
CA ILE A 46 0.13 3.82 8.69
C ILE A 46 0.27 2.52 7.90
N ASN A 47 0.16 1.37 8.57
CA ASN A 47 0.51 0.08 7.96
C ASN A 47 -0.57 -0.51 7.06
N LEU A 48 -1.85 -0.16 7.23
CA LEU A 48 -2.92 -0.82 6.49
C LEU A 48 -3.85 0.21 5.86
N ASN A 49 -4.18 -0.01 4.59
CA ASN A 49 -5.26 0.70 3.93
C ASN A 49 -6.52 -0.17 3.88
N PHE A 50 -7.50 0.19 4.70
CA PHE A 50 -8.78 -0.52 4.79
C PHE A 50 -9.47 -0.66 3.44
N PHE A 51 -9.53 0.41 2.63
CA PHE A 51 -10.20 0.34 1.33
C PHE A 51 -9.43 -0.55 0.35
N ALA A 52 -8.11 -0.47 0.32
CA ALA A 52 -7.31 -1.37 -0.51
C ALA A 52 -7.43 -2.85 -0.09
N LEU A 53 -7.66 -3.12 1.20
CA LEU A 53 -7.84 -4.50 1.70
C LEU A 53 -9.07 -5.19 1.10
N PHE A 54 -10.17 -4.46 0.94
CA PHE A 54 -11.43 -5.04 0.46
C PHE A 54 -11.70 -4.79 -1.03
N PHE A 55 -11.12 -3.72 -1.59
CA PHE A 55 -11.38 -3.31 -2.98
C PHE A 55 -10.15 -3.45 -3.89
N GLY A 56 -8.99 -3.83 -3.36
CA GLY A 56 -7.79 -4.16 -4.12
C GLY A 56 -7.45 -3.14 -5.23
N ALA A 57 -7.31 -3.63 -6.46
CA ALA A 57 -6.98 -2.82 -7.63
C ALA A 57 -8.01 -1.71 -7.95
N ILE A 58 -9.29 -1.91 -7.63
CA ILE A 58 -10.33 -0.90 -7.87
C ILE A 58 -10.03 0.36 -7.06
N TYR A 59 -9.62 0.20 -5.80
CA TYR A 59 -9.25 1.35 -4.98
C TYR A 59 -7.94 2.01 -5.42
N LEU A 60 -6.97 1.23 -5.93
CA LEU A 60 -5.76 1.81 -6.53
C LEU A 60 -6.10 2.69 -7.74
N LEU A 61 -7.08 2.30 -8.57
CA LEU A 61 -7.57 3.11 -9.68
C LEU A 61 -8.23 4.41 -9.18
N ILE A 62 -9.03 4.35 -8.11
CA ILE A 62 -9.64 5.54 -7.49
C ILE A 62 -8.56 6.53 -7.01
N LEU A 63 -7.45 6.02 -6.47
CA LEU A 63 -6.30 6.84 -6.07
C LEU A 63 -5.48 7.36 -7.27
N GLY A 64 -5.77 6.89 -8.49
CA GLY A 64 -5.04 7.24 -9.71
C GLY A 64 -3.75 6.46 -9.93
N MET A 65 -3.47 5.42 -9.13
CA MET A 65 -2.29 4.55 -9.24
C MET A 65 -2.50 3.44 -10.28
N TRP A 66 -2.87 3.82 -11.51
CA TRP A 66 -3.34 2.88 -12.53
C TRP A 66 -2.29 1.83 -12.94
N ARG A 67 -0.99 2.17 -12.97
CA ARG A 67 0.10 1.23 -13.28
C ARG A 67 0.12 0.08 -12.29
N LYS A 68 0.14 0.41 -10.99
CA LYS A 68 0.12 -0.56 -9.89
C LYS A 68 -1.18 -1.37 -9.90
N ALA A 69 -2.32 -0.74 -10.22
CA ALA A 69 -3.60 -1.44 -10.35
C ALA A 69 -3.57 -2.52 -11.45
N LEU A 70 -3.00 -2.21 -12.63
CA LEU A 70 -2.86 -3.19 -13.73
C LEU A 70 -1.96 -4.37 -13.33
N VAL A 71 -0.87 -4.13 -12.59
CA VAL A 71 -0.01 -5.21 -12.09
C VAL A 71 -0.75 -6.07 -11.08
N VAL A 72 -1.49 -5.47 -10.14
CA VAL A 72 -2.31 -6.23 -9.18
C VAL A 72 -3.36 -7.08 -9.89
N ILE A 73 -4.00 -6.56 -10.96
CA ILE A 73 -4.94 -7.34 -11.79
C ILE A 73 -4.22 -8.52 -12.44
N GLY A 74 -3.06 -8.29 -13.07
CA GLY A 74 -2.27 -9.36 -13.69
C GLY A 74 -1.85 -10.45 -12.70
N ILE A 75 -1.39 -10.06 -11.50
CA ILE A 75 -1.05 -10.99 -10.43
C ILE A 75 -2.28 -11.79 -9.98
N ASN A 76 -3.44 -11.14 -9.81
CA ASN A 76 -4.67 -11.83 -9.41
C ASN A 76 -5.14 -12.85 -10.47
N ILE A 77 -5.00 -12.54 -11.76
CA ILE A 77 -5.30 -13.49 -12.85
C ILE A 77 -4.35 -14.69 -12.78
N ALA A 78 -3.04 -14.45 -12.64
CA ALA A 78 -2.06 -15.51 -12.50
C ALA A 78 -2.31 -16.38 -11.26
N LEU A 79 -2.61 -15.76 -10.12
CA LEU A 79 -3.01 -16.47 -8.90
C LEU A 79 -4.28 -17.30 -9.13
N ALA A 80 -5.31 -16.76 -9.79
CA ALA A 80 -6.53 -17.51 -10.07
C ALA A 80 -6.24 -18.79 -10.86
N ILE A 81 -5.40 -18.72 -11.90
CA ILE A 81 -4.98 -19.87 -12.69
C ILE A 81 -4.22 -20.88 -11.82
N VAL A 82 -3.22 -20.43 -11.04
CA VAL A 82 -2.43 -21.30 -10.16
C VAL A 82 -3.33 -22.02 -9.14
N THR A 83 -4.30 -21.30 -8.58
CA THR A 83 -5.18 -21.86 -7.54
C THR A 83 -6.14 -22.93 -8.05
N MET A 84 -6.38 -23.03 -9.37
CA MET A 84 -7.16 -24.14 -9.95
C MET A 84 -6.52 -25.51 -9.71
N PHE A 85 -5.21 -25.55 -9.45
CA PHE A 85 -4.43 -26.76 -9.21
C PHE A 85 -4.09 -26.98 -7.74
N LEU A 86 -4.66 -26.17 -6.83
CA LEU A 86 -4.37 -26.22 -5.39
C LEU A 86 -5.65 -26.55 -4.61
N PRO A 87 -5.51 -27.06 -3.37
CA PRO A 87 -6.67 -27.18 -2.48
C PRO A 87 -7.31 -25.81 -2.24
N ASP A 88 -8.64 -25.76 -2.22
CA ASP A 88 -9.42 -24.51 -2.06
C ASP A 88 -8.95 -23.64 -0.89
N VAL A 89 -8.60 -24.27 0.24
CA VAL A 89 -8.11 -23.58 1.43
C VAL A 89 -6.81 -22.80 1.15
N VAL A 90 -5.91 -23.38 0.35
CA VAL A 90 -4.65 -22.73 -0.05
C VAL A 90 -4.96 -21.56 -0.97
N GLY A 91 -5.84 -21.75 -1.96
CA GLY A 91 -6.24 -20.67 -2.87
C GLY A 91 -6.84 -19.47 -2.13
N ARG A 92 -7.78 -19.71 -1.20
CA ARG A 92 -8.36 -18.64 -0.35
C ARG A 92 -7.29 -17.89 0.44
N MET A 93 -6.35 -18.60 1.05
CA MET A 93 -5.27 -17.98 1.83
C MET A 93 -4.34 -17.13 0.96
N LEU A 94 -4.05 -17.55 -0.28
CA LEU A 94 -3.25 -16.76 -1.22
C LEU A 94 -3.95 -15.44 -1.60
N PHE A 95 -5.26 -15.46 -1.86
CA PHE A 95 -6.01 -14.23 -2.13
C PHE A 95 -6.11 -13.32 -0.92
N ILE A 96 -6.26 -13.86 0.29
CA ILE A 96 -6.23 -13.07 1.53
C ILE A 96 -4.85 -12.41 1.70
N ALA A 97 -3.77 -13.18 1.53
CA ALA A 97 -2.41 -12.67 1.61
C ALA A 97 -2.15 -11.57 0.56
N MET A 98 -2.62 -11.76 -0.67
CA MET A 98 -2.50 -10.77 -1.74
C MET A 98 -3.20 -9.45 -1.39
N ASN A 99 -4.44 -9.51 -0.88
CA ASN A 99 -5.16 -8.32 -0.44
C ASN A 99 -4.47 -7.62 0.74
N LEU A 100 -3.93 -8.39 1.70
CA LEU A 100 -3.12 -7.84 2.79
C LEU A 100 -1.86 -7.15 2.29
N LEU A 101 -1.17 -7.73 1.30
CA LEU A 101 0.02 -7.12 0.70
C LEU A 101 -0.33 -5.80 -0.01
N VAL A 102 -1.38 -5.80 -0.84
CA VAL A 102 -1.85 -4.57 -1.51
C VAL A 102 -2.25 -3.52 -0.49
N ALA A 103 -2.99 -3.89 0.55
CA ALA A 103 -3.39 -2.98 1.61
C ALA A 103 -2.21 -2.39 2.38
N SER A 104 -1.16 -3.18 2.57
CA SER A 104 0.01 -2.79 3.34
C SER A 104 0.94 -1.86 2.57
N SER A 105 1.02 -1.99 1.25
CA SER A 105 1.85 -1.11 0.42
C SER A 105 1.15 0.16 -0.05
N THR A 106 -0.18 0.16 -0.13
CA THR A 106 -0.97 1.25 -0.74
C THR A 106 -0.62 2.62 -0.18
N ASN A 107 -0.47 2.75 1.15
CA ASN A 107 -0.25 4.06 1.76
C ASN A 107 1.09 4.68 1.35
N TYR A 108 2.16 3.86 1.35
CA TYR A 108 3.49 4.32 0.96
C TYR A 108 3.60 4.52 -0.55
N SER A 109 3.03 3.62 -1.36
CA SER A 109 2.93 3.78 -2.81
C SER A 109 2.24 5.08 -3.20
N TYR A 110 1.16 5.45 -2.51
CA TYR A 110 0.44 6.69 -2.76
C TYR A 110 1.26 7.93 -2.36
N TYR A 111 2.02 7.84 -1.27
CA TYR A 111 2.98 8.88 -0.88
C TYR A 111 4.05 9.09 -1.96
N LEU A 112 4.66 8.02 -2.47
CA LEU A 112 5.67 8.11 -3.53
C LEU A 112 5.13 8.82 -4.78
N GLU A 113 3.92 8.45 -5.23
CA GLU A 113 3.36 9.03 -6.45
C GLU A 113 2.89 10.47 -6.27
N LYS A 114 2.23 10.80 -5.15
CA LYS A 114 1.61 12.11 -4.95
C LYS A 114 2.52 13.15 -4.31
N VAL A 115 3.45 12.71 -3.46
CA VAL A 115 4.32 13.61 -2.71
C VAL A 115 5.71 13.66 -3.30
N GLU A 116 6.29 12.51 -3.68
CA GLU A 116 7.63 12.46 -4.28
C GLU A 116 7.62 12.54 -5.82
N GLY A 117 6.44 12.46 -6.46
CA GLY A 117 6.33 12.43 -7.92
C GLY A 117 6.94 11.18 -8.57
N ARG A 118 7.20 10.13 -7.79
CA ARG A 118 7.84 8.90 -8.25
C ARG A 118 6.78 7.89 -8.64
N THR A 119 6.68 7.64 -9.94
CA THR A 119 5.78 6.62 -10.49
C THR A 119 6.54 5.32 -10.75
N SER A 120 5.87 4.18 -10.55
CA SER A 120 6.43 2.86 -10.81
C SER A 120 5.31 1.85 -11.09
N TRP A 121 5.69 0.71 -11.67
CA TRP A 121 4.81 -0.45 -11.87
C TRP A 121 4.79 -1.42 -10.67
N ASN A 122 5.67 -1.27 -9.68
CA ASN A 122 5.72 -2.17 -8.54
C ASN A 122 4.65 -1.79 -7.50
N PRO A 123 3.60 -2.59 -7.27
CA PRO A 123 2.57 -2.26 -6.28
C PRO A 123 3.05 -2.39 -4.83
N PHE A 124 4.20 -3.03 -4.59
CA PHE A 124 4.72 -3.37 -3.25
C PHE A 124 5.95 -2.56 -2.86
N GLU A 125 6.09 -1.35 -3.41
CA GLU A 125 7.20 -0.47 -3.06
C GLU A 125 7.31 -0.25 -1.54
N GLY A 126 8.55 -0.32 -1.05
CA GLY A 126 8.88 -0.08 0.36
C GLY A 126 8.59 -1.23 1.33
N MET A 127 8.01 -2.34 0.88
CA MET A 127 7.69 -3.49 1.75
C MET A 127 8.79 -4.55 1.85
N PHE A 128 9.71 -4.60 0.88
CA PHE A 128 10.86 -5.52 0.83
C PHE A 128 12.06 -4.82 0.15
#